data_AF-A0A2R8ZLW7-F1
#
_entry.id   AF-A0A2R8ZLW7-F1
#
_cell.length_a   1.000
_cell.length_b   1.000
_cell.length_c   1.000
_cell.angle_alpha   90.00
_cell.angle_beta   90.00
_cell.angle_gamma   90.00
#
_symmetry.space_group_name_H-M   'P 1'
#
loop_
_entity.id
_entity.type
_entity.pdbx_description
1 polymer ?
#
loop_
_entity_poly.entity_id
_entity_poly.type
_entity_poly.pdbx_seq_one_letter_code
_entity_poly.pdbx_strand_id
1 'polypeptide(L)'
;MASVAAARAVPVGSGLRGLQRTLPLVVILGATGTGKSTLALQLGQRLGGEIVSADSMQPQEMGTEKVIDRKVELEKEDGLVLHKRLSQVDPEMAAKLHPHDKRKVARSLQVFEETGISHSEFLHRQHTEEGGGPLGGPLKFSNPCILWLHADQADERLDKRVDDMLAAGLLEELRDFHRRYNQKNVSENSQDYQHGIFQSIGFKEFHEYLITEGKCTLETSNQLLKKGIEALKQVTKRYARKQNRWVKNRFLSRPGPIVPPVYGLEVSDVSKWEESVLEPALEIVQSFIQGRKPTATPIKMPYNEAENKRSYHLCDLCDRIIIGDREWAAHIKSKSHLNQLKKRRRLDSDAVNTIESQSVSPDHNKEPKEKGSPGQNDQELKCSV
;
A
#
# COMPACT_ATOMS: atom_id res chain seq x y z
N MET A 1 1.18 21.77 -33.31
CA MET A 1 1.72 20.97 -34.43
C MET A 1 2.70 19.96 -33.88
N ALA A 2 2.57 18.71 -34.29
CA ALA A 2 3.18 17.52 -33.70
C ALA A 2 4.71 17.46 -33.85
N SER A 3 5.37 16.77 -32.92
CA SER A 3 6.46 15.85 -33.28
C SER A 3 6.63 14.78 -32.19
N VAL A 4 6.05 13.60 -32.42
CA VAL A 4 6.35 12.37 -31.69
C VAL A 4 7.40 11.64 -32.51
N ALA A 5 8.65 11.62 -32.03
CA ALA A 5 9.70 10.82 -32.63
C ALA A 5 9.63 9.39 -32.07
N ALA A 6 8.97 8.49 -32.80
CA ALA A 6 9.03 7.06 -32.55
C ALA A 6 10.15 6.44 -33.40
N ALA A 7 11.28 6.08 -32.78
CA ALA A 7 12.32 5.31 -33.43
C ALA A 7 11.84 3.87 -33.61
N ARG A 8 11.50 3.51 -34.85
CA ARG A 8 11.10 2.16 -35.26
C ARG A 8 12.36 1.42 -35.69
N ALA A 9 12.66 0.28 -35.06
CA ALA A 9 13.74 -0.60 -35.50
C ALA A 9 13.48 -1.07 -36.94
N VAL A 10 14.45 -0.83 -37.83
CA VAL A 10 14.42 -1.29 -39.23
C VAL A 10 14.79 -2.78 -39.25
N PRO A 11 13.99 -3.66 -39.88
CA PRO A 11 14.39 -5.04 -40.07
C PRO A 11 15.34 -5.11 -41.27
N VAL A 12 16.57 -5.56 -41.04
CA VAL A 12 17.48 -5.97 -42.11
C VAL A 12 17.25 -7.44 -42.38
N GLY A 13 17.00 -7.79 -43.65
CA GLY A 13 17.23 -9.14 -44.17
C GLY A 13 15.97 -9.94 -44.54
N SER A 14 15.80 -10.13 -45.84
CA SER A 14 14.77 -10.89 -46.55
C SER A 14 14.81 -12.40 -46.30
N GLY A 15 13.64 -13.02 -46.10
CA GLY A 15 13.44 -14.46 -46.30
C GLY A 15 12.42 -15.09 -45.35
N LEU A 16 11.28 -15.53 -45.91
CA LEU A 16 10.21 -16.35 -45.31
C LEU A 16 9.34 -15.65 -44.24
N ARG A 17 8.02 -15.63 -44.50
CA ARG A 17 6.97 -15.20 -43.55
C ARG A 17 6.89 -16.20 -42.38
N GLY A 18 7.82 -16.11 -41.44
CA GLY A 18 7.72 -16.76 -40.13
C GLY A 18 7.05 -15.82 -39.13
N LEU A 19 6.21 -16.34 -38.24
CA LEU A 19 5.70 -15.62 -37.06
C LEU A 19 6.84 -14.75 -36.49
N GLN A 20 6.64 -13.44 -36.38
CA GLN A 20 7.54 -12.59 -35.60
C GLN A 20 7.52 -13.13 -34.17
N ARG A 21 8.53 -13.95 -33.81
CA ARG A 21 8.70 -14.44 -32.45
C ARG A 21 9.15 -13.25 -31.61
N THR A 22 8.19 -12.65 -30.90
CA THR A 22 8.49 -11.63 -29.90
C THR A 22 9.23 -12.31 -28.75
N LEU A 23 10.46 -11.85 -28.46
CA LEU A 23 11.23 -12.32 -27.32
C LEU A 23 10.42 -12.13 -26.02
N PRO A 24 10.48 -13.09 -25.09
CA PRO A 24 9.73 -13.00 -23.85
C PRO A 24 10.29 -11.90 -22.94
N LEU A 25 9.40 -11.21 -22.22
CA LEU A 25 9.78 -10.37 -21.10
C LEU A 25 9.85 -11.24 -19.84
N VAL A 26 11.04 -11.46 -19.31
CA VAL A 26 11.22 -12.22 -18.06
C VAL A 26 11.20 -11.26 -16.87
N VAL A 27 10.28 -11.48 -15.94
CA VAL A 27 10.13 -10.69 -14.71
C VAL A 27 10.51 -11.57 -13.53
N ILE A 28 11.55 -11.16 -12.78
CA ILE A 28 12.03 -11.89 -11.61
C ILE A 28 11.51 -11.20 -10.33
N LEU A 29 10.56 -11.86 -9.67
CA LEU A 29 9.96 -11.43 -8.41
C LEU A 29 10.55 -12.20 -7.23
N GLY A 30 10.48 -11.62 -6.04
CA GLY A 30 10.93 -12.27 -4.80
C GLY A 30 11.27 -11.26 -3.72
N ALA A 31 11.24 -11.72 -2.46
CA ALA A 31 11.63 -10.89 -1.33
C ALA A 31 13.11 -10.45 -1.41
N THR A 32 13.50 -9.41 -0.67
CA THR A 32 14.91 -9.10 -0.47
C THR A 32 15.67 -10.33 0.07
N GLY A 33 16.93 -10.50 -0.33
CA GLY A 33 17.74 -11.65 0.09
C GLY A 33 17.45 -13.00 -0.60
N THR A 34 16.55 -13.08 -1.59
CA THR A 34 16.26 -14.34 -2.31
C THR A 34 17.17 -14.61 -3.52
N GLY A 35 18.15 -13.76 -3.82
CA GLY A 35 19.08 -13.99 -4.94
C GLY A 35 18.57 -13.53 -6.32
N LYS A 36 17.57 -12.65 -6.39
CA LYS A 36 17.02 -12.12 -7.66
C LYS A 36 18.10 -11.61 -8.63
N SER A 37 19.05 -10.81 -8.15
CA SER A 37 20.12 -10.26 -8.99
C SER A 37 21.06 -11.34 -9.50
N THR A 38 21.37 -12.35 -8.66
CA THR A 38 22.17 -13.52 -9.05
C THR A 38 21.50 -14.27 -10.20
N LEU A 39 20.20 -14.56 -10.08
CA LEU A 39 19.47 -15.23 -11.14
C LEU A 39 19.40 -14.39 -12.43
N ALA A 40 19.15 -13.08 -12.31
CA ALA A 40 19.10 -12.17 -13.46
C ALA A 40 20.43 -12.19 -14.25
N LEU A 41 21.57 -12.12 -13.54
CA LEU A 41 22.90 -12.17 -14.15
C LEU A 41 23.15 -13.51 -14.83
N GLN A 42 22.84 -14.63 -14.17
CA GLN A 42 23.04 -15.97 -14.73
C GLN A 42 22.17 -16.22 -15.98
N LEU A 43 20.91 -15.79 -15.94
CA LEU A 43 20.01 -15.86 -17.11
C LEU A 43 20.50 -14.96 -18.24
N GLY A 44 20.91 -13.71 -17.95
CA GLY A 44 21.44 -12.78 -18.94
C GLY A 44 22.67 -13.32 -19.64
N GLN A 45 23.61 -13.89 -18.89
CA GLN A 45 24.83 -14.52 -19.42
C GLN A 45 24.54 -15.75 -20.29
N ARG A 46 23.62 -16.63 -19.86
CA ARG A 46 23.34 -17.89 -20.58
C ARG A 46 22.39 -17.72 -21.78
N LEU A 47 21.51 -16.72 -21.76
CA LEU A 47 20.45 -16.54 -22.76
C LEU A 47 20.62 -15.28 -23.61
N GLY A 48 21.60 -14.42 -23.33
CA GLY A 48 21.88 -13.21 -24.10
C GLY A 48 20.82 -12.12 -23.91
N GLY A 49 20.43 -11.85 -22.66
CA GLY A 49 19.41 -10.85 -22.31
C GLY A 49 19.97 -9.61 -21.60
N GLU A 50 19.27 -8.48 -21.72
CA GLU A 50 19.56 -7.25 -20.99
C GLU A 50 18.82 -7.21 -19.65
N ILE A 51 19.48 -6.68 -18.62
CA ILE A 51 18.93 -6.60 -17.26
C ILE A 51 18.46 -5.17 -17.00
N VAL A 52 17.18 -5.02 -16.66
CA VAL A 52 16.59 -3.75 -16.24
C VAL A 52 16.23 -3.83 -14.76
N SER A 53 16.77 -2.90 -13.96
CA SER A 53 16.42 -2.79 -12.54
C SER A 53 15.03 -2.17 -12.37
N ALA A 54 14.21 -2.74 -11.49
CA ALA A 54 12.88 -2.25 -11.14
C ALA A 54 12.77 -1.94 -9.63
N ASP A 55 13.88 -1.56 -9.00
CA ASP A 55 13.90 -1.15 -7.59
C ASP A 55 13.67 0.36 -7.47
N SER A 56 12.69 0.76 -6.65
CA SER A 56 12.32 2.17 -6.44
C SER A 56 13.36 2.96 -5.63
N MET A 57 14.36 2.27 -5.06
CA MET A 57 15.35 2.87 -4.16
C MET A 57 16.63 3.37 -4.84
N GLN A 58 16.70 3.38 -6.17
CA GLN A 58 17.86 3.95 -6.86
C GLN A 58 17.86 5.48 -6.71
N PRO A 59 19.02 6.10 -6.41
CA PRO A 59 19.09 7.54 -6.22
C PRO A 59 18.69 8.23 -7.52
N GLN A 60 17.53 8.88 -7.50
CA GLN A 60 17.26 9.92 -8.47
C GLN A 60 18.20 11.07 -8.12
N GLU A 61 19.03 11.50 -9.06
CA GLU A 61 19.75 12.76 -8.94
C GLU A 61 18.71 13.82 -8.56
N MET A 62 18.95 14.52 -7.45
CA MET A 62 18.09 15.59 -6.94
C MET A 62 18.19 16.78 -7.89
N GLY A 63 17.54 16.66 -9.04
CA GLY A 63 17.30 17.75 -9.98
C GLY A 63 16.54 18.86 -9.27
N THR A 64 17.08 20.07 -9.34
CA THR A 64 16.65 21.27 -8.63
C THR A 64 15.44 21.95 -9.32
N GLU A 65 14.48 21.18 -9.80
CA GLU A 65 13.21 21.72 -10.28
C GLU A 65 12.09 21.37 -9.30
N LYS A 66 11.77 22.35 -8.45
CA LYS A 66 10.57 22.33 -7.60
C LYS A 66 9.33 22.51 -8.48
N VAL A 67 8.95 21.47 -9.21
CA VAL A 67 7.55 21.35 -9.65
C VAL A 67 6.74 21.14 -8.37
N ILE A 68 5.86 22.09 -8.06
CA ILE A 68 4.95 21.98 -6.92
C ILE A 68 4.01 20.82 -7.25
N ASP A 69 4.30 19.64 -6.71
CA ASP A 69 3.42 18.49 -6.84
C ASP A 69 2.16 18.77 -6.01
N ARG A 70 1.04 19.04 -6.71
CA ARG A 70 -0.26 19.32 -6.11
C ARG A 70 -0.66 18.29 -5.06
N LYS A 71 -0.23 17.04 -5.25
CA LYS A 71 -0.42 15.96 -4.27
C LYS A 71 0.23 16.26 -2.92
N VAL A 72 1.45 16.80 -2.92
CA VAL A 72 2.19 17.13 -1.69
C VAL A 72 1.50 18.24 -0.92
N GLU A 73 0.83 19.17 -1.60
CA GLU A 73 -0.02 20.17 -0.94
C GLU A 73 -1.23 19.54 -0.28
N LEU A 74 -1.95 18.67 -1.01
CA LEU A 74 -3.12 17.96 -0.49
C LEU A 74 -2.76 17.10 0.72
N GLU A 75 -1.59 16.44 0.73
CA GLU A 75 -1.14 15.61 1.85
C GLU A 75 -0.93 16.39 3.17
N LYS A 76 -0.79 17.73 3.13
CA LYS A 76 -0.72 18.58 4.32
C LYS A 76 -2.07 18.75 5.02
N GLU A 77 -3.17 18.51 4.33
CA GLU A 77 -4.51 18.64 4.87
C GLU A 77 -4.91 17.44 5.77
N ASP A 78 -5.99 17.62 6.53
CA ASP A 78 -6.53 16.53 7.32
C ASP A 78 -7.16 15.43 6.44
N GLY A 79 -6.95 14.17 6.84
CA GLY A 79 -7.38 13.02 6.05
C GLY A 79 -8.90 12.89 5.93
N LEU A 80 -9.63 13.27 6.98
CA LEU A 80 -11.10 13.26 6.95
C LEU A 80 -11.63 14.35 6.03
N VAL A 81 -10.99 15.52 6.01
CA VAL A 81 -11.35 16.62 5.11
C VAL A 81 -11.13 16.21 3.65
N LEU A 82 -9.96 15.63 3.34
CA LEU A 82 -9.67 15.11 2.00
C LEU A 82 -10.66 14.02 1.59
N HIS A 83 -10.98 13.09 2.49
CA HIS A 83 -11.91 12.00 2.19
C HIS A 83 -13.34 12.50 1.97
N LYS A 84 -13.77 13.51 2.73
CA LYS A 84 -15.06 14.18 2.51
C LYS A 84 -15.12 14.86 1.15
N ARG A 85 -14.05 15.55 0.73
CA ARG A 85 -13.94 16.11 -0.62
C ARG A 85 -13.99 15.02 -1.68
N LEU A 86 -13.24 13.93 -1.49
CA LEU A 86 -13.25 12.79 -2.40
C LEU A 86 -14.65 12.18 -2.53
N SER A 87 -15.39 12.09 -1.43
CA SER A 87 -16.77 11.56 -1.43
C SER A 87 -17.75 12.39 -2.26
N GLN A 88 -17.47 13.70 -2.43
CA GLN A 88 -18.31 14.59 -3.25
C GLN A 88 -18.00 14.45 -4.74
N VAL A 89 -16.74 14.23 -5.11
CA VAL A 89 -16.29 14.18 -6.52
C VAL A 89 -16.21 12.76 -7.09
N ASP A 90 -15.92 11.77 -6.24
CA ASP A 90 -15.74 10.36 -6.60
C ASP A 90 -16.18 9.45 -5.43
N PRO A 91 -17.50 9.29 -5.23
CA PRO A 91 -18.04 8.48 -4.13
C PRO A 91 -17.63 7.01 -4.22
N GLU A 92 -17.43 6.49 -5.44
CA GLU A 92 -17.01 5.11 -5.65
C GLU A 92 -15.57 4.86 -5.15
N MET A 93 -14.64 5.80 -5.41
CA MET A 93 -13.29 5.68 -4.83
C MET A 93 -13.26 5.97 -3.34
N ALA A 94 -14.07 6.91 -2.85
CA ALA A 94 -14.17 7.19 -1.43
C ALA A 94 -14.63 5.97 -0.62
N ALA A 95 -15.55 5.16 -1.16
CA ALA A 95 -15.97 3.90 -0.53
C ALA A 95 -14.86 2.85 -0.45
N LYS A 96 -13.90 2.87 -1.39
CA LYS A 96 -12.78 1.91 -1.45
C LYS A 96 -11.58 2.32 -0.61
N LEU A 97 -11.43 3.61 -0.30
CA LEU A 97 -10.28 4.17 0.39
C LEU A 97 -10.63 4.58 1.81
N HIS A 98 -9.86 4.11 2.79
CA HIS A 98 -10.01 4.57 4.17
C HIS A 98 -9.54 6.04 4.29
N PRO A 99 -10.21 6.90 5.08
CA PRO A 99 -9.76 8.29 5.28
C PRO A 99 -8.33 8.49 5.83
N HIS A 100 -7.72 7.43 6.39
CA HIS A 100 -6.35 7.48 6.90
C HIS A 100 -5.33 7.15 5.80
N ASP A 101 -5.76 6.64 4.64
CA ASP A 101 -4.93 6.46 3.46
C ASP A 101 -4.74 7.80 2.72
N LYS A 102 -4.28 8.84 3.45
CA LYS A 102 -4.17 10.23 2.97
C LYS A 102 -3.53 10.34 1.60
N ARG A 103 -2.42 9.62 1.37
CA ARG A 103 -1.69 9.61 0.09
C ARG A 103 -2.52 9.13 -1.09
N LYS A 104 -3.36 8.11 -0.89
CA LYS A 104 -4.22 7.56 -1.95
C LYS A 104 -5.40 8.48 -2.21
N VAL A 105 -5.99 9.04 -1.14
CA VAL A 105 -7.07 10.02 -1.24
C VAL A 105 -6.58 11.28 -1.96
N ALA A 106 -5.43 11.82 -1.56
CA ALA A 106 -4.78 12.95 -2.21
C ALA A 106 -4.48 12.66 -3.69
N ARG A 107 -3.98 11.45 -4.01
CA ARG A 107 -3.77 11.06 -5.42
C ARG A 107 -5.06 11.00 -6.22
N SER A 108 -6.15 10.46 -5.67
CA SER A 108 -7.44 10.43 -6.38
C SER A 108 -8.01 11.82 -6.61
N LEU A 109 -7.88 12.71 -5.63
CA LEU A 109 -8.26 14.12 -5.77
C LEU A 109 -7.40 14.83 -6.82
N GLN A 110 -6.08 14.64 -6.80
CA GLN A 110 -5.17 15.19 -7.81
C GLN A 110 -5.57 14.75 -9.22
N VAL A 111 -5.84 13.46 -9.44
CA VAL A 111 -6.29 12.97 -10.75
C VAL A 111 -7.54 13.71 -11.20
N PHE A 112 -8.52 13.88 -10.32
CA PHE A 112 -9.74 14.62 -10.65
C PHE A 112 -9.48 16.10 -10.92
N GLU A 113 -8.66 16.78 -10.11
CA GLU A 113 -8.31 18.20 -10.29
C GLU A 113 -7.56 18.45 -11.61
N GLU A 114 -6.66 17.54 -12.01
CA GLU A 114 -5.84 17.69 -13.23
C GLU A 114 -6.60 17.34 -14.51
N THR A 115 -7.54 16.39 -14.44
CA THR A 115 -8.17 15.80 -15.65
C THR A 115 -9.67 16.12 -15.78
N GLY A 116 -10.32 16.53 -14.69
CA GLY A 116 -11.78 16.65 -14.60
C GLY A 116 -12.56 15.32 -14.57
N ILE A 117 -11.86 14.18 -14.63
CA ILE A 117 -12.48 12.84 -14.66
C ILE A 117 -12.19 12.14 -13.33
N SER A 118 -13.21 11.46 -12.77
CA SER A 118 -13.05 10.73 -11.51
C SER A 118 -12.02 9.59 -11.66
N HIS A 119 -11.31 9.28 -10.58
CA HIS A 119 -10.30 8.23 -10.60
C HIS A 119 -10.95 6.84 -10.73
N SER A 120 -12.17 6.66 -10.21
CA SER A 120 -13.04 5.51 -10.50
C SER A 120 -13.26 5.28 -11.98
N GLU A 121 -13.63 6.32 -12.71
CA GLU A 121 -13.92 6.25 -14.13
C GLU A 121 -12.67 5.89 -14.94
N PHE A 122 -11.50 6.48 -14.62
CA PHE A 122 -10.24 6.09 -15.26
C PHE A 122 -9.91 4.61 -15.06
N LEU A 123 -10.04 4.11 -13.83
CA LEU A 123 -9.78 2.71 -13.54
C LEU A 123 -10.82 1.81 -14.21
N HIS A 124 -12.08 2.25 -14.31
CA HIS A 124 -13.11 1.51 -15.04
C HIS A 124 -12.75 1.37 -16.52
N ARG A 125 -12.37 2.48 -17.18
CA ARG A 125 -11.90 2.47 -18.58
C ARG A 125 -10.72 1.53 -18.81
N GLN A 126 -9.71 1.61 -17.94
CA GLN A 126 -8.56 0.70 -18.04
C GLN A 126 -8.95 -0.77 -17.89
N HIS A 127 -9.90 -1.09 -17.01
CA HIS A 127 -10.33 -2.46 -16.82
C HIS A 127 -11.21 -2.98 -17.98
N THR A 128 -11.92 -2.10 -18.69
CA THR A 128 -12.82 -2.46 -19.80
C THR A 128 -12.14 -2.42 -21.18
N GLU A 129 -10.96 -1.81 -21.28
CA GLU A 129 -10.11 -1.90 -22.47
C GLU A 129 -9.85 -3.34 -22.90
N GLU A 130 -9.66 -3.57 -24.20
CA GLU A 130 -9.36 -4.91 -24.72
C GLU A 130 -8.04 -5.44 -24.14
N GLY A 131 -8.11 -6.57 -23.44
CA GLY A 131 -6.98 -7.10 -22.67
C GLY A 131 -6.80 -6.46 -21.29
N GLY A 132 -7.72 -5.59 -20.86
CA GLY A 132 -7.80 -5.02 -19.52
C GLY A 132 -8.56 -5.90 -18.52
N GLY A 133 -8.24 -5.75 -17.23
CA GLY A 133 -8.80 -6.59 -16.18
C GLY A 133 -8.54 -6.08 -14.77
N PRO A 134 -8.75 -6.89 -13.71
CA PRO A 134 -8.79 -6.41 -12.32
C PRO A 134 -7.51 -5.75 -11.80
N LEU A 135 -6.39 -5.90 -12.53
CA LEU A 135 -5.10 -5.31 -12.17
C LEU A 135 -4.81 -4.00 -12.91
N GLY A 136 -5.53 -3.67 -13.97
CA GLY A 136 -5.31 -2.50 -14.81
C GLY A 136 -5.62 -2.78 -16.29
N GLY A 137 -5.10 -1.91 -17.15
CA GLY A 137 -5.19 -2.04 -18.61
C GLY A 137 -4.37 -3.20 -19.19
N PRO A 138 -4.38 -3.33 -20.52
CA PRO A 138 -3.69 -4.40 -21.23
C PRO A 138 -2.19 -4.42 -20.96
N LEU A 139 -1.62 -5.63 -20.99
CA LEU A 139 -0.18 -5.79 -20.90
C LEU A 139 0.49 -5.19 -22.13
N LYS A 140 1.49 -4.34 -21.90
CA LYS A 140 2.30 -3.75 -22.96
C LYS A 140 3.08 -4.79 -23.79
N PHE A 141 3.43 -5.92 -23.17
CA PHE A 141 4.19 -7.01 -23.79
C PHE A 141 3.32 -8.25 -23.94
N SER A 142 3.41 -8.90 -25.11
CA SER A 142 2.59 -10.04 -25.50
C SER A 142 3.03 -11.38 -24.89
N ASN A 143 4.32 -11.51 -24.52
CA ASN A 143 4.90 -12.76 -24.03
C ASN A 143 5.65 -12.60 -22.69
N PRO A 144 4.99 -12.16 -21.59
CA PRO A 144 5.64 -12.04 -20.29
C PRO A 144 5.68 -13.37 -19.54
N CYS A 145 6.81 -13.63 -18.88
CA CYS A 145 7.04 -14.77 -17.99
C CYS A 145 7.43 -14.24 -16.61
N ILE A 146 6.73 -14.68 -15.55
CA ILE A 146 7.07 -14.28 -14.17
C ILE A 146 7.74 -15.45 -13.46
N LEU A 147 8.97 -15.24 -13.01
CA LEU A 147 9.68 -16.15 -12.11
C LEU A 147 9.59 -15.58 -10.69
N TRP A 148 9.09 -16.36 -9.73
CA TRP A 148 8.95 -15.94 -8.34
C TRP A 148 9.84 -16.77 -7.43
N LEU A 149 10.90 -16.14 -6.92
CA LEU A 149 11.80 -16.73 -5.95
C LEU A 149 11.18 -16.61 -4.56
N HIS A 150 10.88 -17.75 -3.95
CA HIS A 150 10.30 -17.82 -2.61
C HIS A 150 11.11 -18.71 -1.67
N ALA A 151 11.08 -18.36 -0.39
CA ALA A 151 11.68 -19.11 0.69
C ALA A 151 10.80 -18.97 1.94
N ASP A 152 10.53 -20.08 2.61
CA ASP A 152 9.67 -20.09 3.80
C ASP A 152 10.44 -19.67 5.07
N GLN A 153 11.76 -19.87 5.11
CA GLN A 153 12.62 -19.53 6.24
C GLN A 153 13.76 -18.57 5.83
N ALA A 154 13.41 -17.30 5.59
CA ALA A 154 14.39 -16.29 5.15
C ALA A 154 14.98 -15.45 6.31
N ASP A 155 14.45 -15.54 7.53
CA ASP A 155 14.75 -14.57 8.58
C ASP A 155 16.23 -14.59 9.02
N GLU A 156 16.84 -15.77 9.20
CA GLU A 156 18.26 -15.90 9.54
C GLU A 156 19.18 -15.39 8.43
N ARG A 157 18.81 -15.67 7.17
CA ARG A 157 19.54 -15.18 6.00
C ARG A 157 19.50 -13.66 5.90
N LEU A 158 18.37 -13.05 6.26
CA LEU A 158 18.22 -11.60 6.29
C LEU A 158 19.04 -10.97 7.42
N ASP A 159 19.10 -11.62 8.60
CA ASP A 159 19.94 -11.15 9.70
C ASP A 159 21.42 -11.20 9.31
N LYS A 160 21.88 -12.34 8.77
CA LYS A 160 23.26 -12.49 8.29
C LYS A 160 23.60 -11.46 7.22
N ARG A 161 22.68 -11.21 6.29
CA ARG A 161 22.86 -10.17 5.27
C ARG A 161 23.06 -8.78 5.88
N VAL A 162 22.32 -8.43 6.94
CA VAL A 162 22.53 -7.15 7.63
C VAL A 162 23.91 -7.12 8.29
N ASP A 163 24.35 -8.23 8.88
CA ASP A 163 25.69 -8.32 9.48
C ASP A 163 26.79 -8.19 8.40
N ASP A 164 26.61 -8.84 7.24
CA ASP A 164 27.51 -8.71 6.08
C ASP A 164 27.54 -7.26 5.55
N MET A 165 26.40 -6.57 5.51
CA MET A 165 26.32 -5.15 5.12
C MET A 165 27.10 -4.25 6.10
N LEU A 166 26.99 -4.50 7.41
CA LEU A 166 27.76 -3.77 8.41
C LEU A 166 29.27 -4.02 8.25
N ALA A 167 29.67 -5.27 8.02
CA ALA A 167 31.06 -5.63 7.76
C ALA A 167 31.61 -4.99 6.47
N ALA A 168 30.75 -4.78 5.47
CA ALA A 168 31.10 -4.12 4.22
C ALA A 168 31.18 -2.57 4.31
N GLY A 169 30.86 -1.96 5.46
CA GLY A 169 30.99 -0.52 5.67
C GLY A 169 29.69 0.29 5.59
N LEU A 170 28.53 -0.34 5.85
CA LEU A 170 27.24 0.36 5.87
C LEU A 170 27.24 1.59 6.81
N LEU A 171 27.92 1.51 7.97
CA LEU A 171 27.93 2.63 8.92
C LEU A 171 28.64 3.87 8.36
N GLU A 172 29.72 3.65 7.61
CA GLU A 172 30.49 4.69 6.94
C GLU A 172 29.64 5.37 5.85
N GLU A 173 28.90 4.58 5.07
CA GLU A 173 27.94 5.10 4.08
C GLU A 173 26.84 5.94 4.74
N LEU A 174 26.28 5.48 5.87
CA LEU A 174 25.23 6.20 6.59
C LEU A 174 25.75 7.51 7.21
N ARG A 175 26.98 7.52 7.72
CA ARG A 175 27.65 8.74 8.23
C ARG A 175 27.90 9.75 7.12
N ASP A 176 28.40 9.32 5.97
CA ASP A 176 28.63 10.19 4.81
C ASP A 176 27.31 10.77 4.31
N PHE A 177 26.27 9.94 4.17
CA PHE A 177 24.93 10.38 3.79
C PHE A 177 24.35 11.39 4.80
N HIS A 178 24.51 11.14 6.11
CA HIS A 178 24.07 12.07 7.15
C HIS A 178 24.74 13.44 7.00
N ARG A 179 26.06 13.45 6.82
CA ARG A 179 26.86 14.68 6.68
C ARG A 179 26.45 15.49 5.44
N ARG A 180 26.28 14.81 4.30
CA ARG A 180 26.00 15.48 3.01
C ARG A 180 24.57 15.98 2.89
N TYR A 181 23.59 15.19 3.34
CA TYR A 181 22.18 15.43 3.00
C TYR A 181 21.27 15.69 4.21
N ASN A 182 21.57 15.10 5.37
CA ASN A 182 20.66 15.19 6.51
C ASN A 182 21.02 16.29 7.50
N GLN A 183 22.31 16.63 7.66
CA GLN A 183 22.78 17.56 8.68
C GLN A 183 22.10 18.94 8.56
N LYS A 184 21.95 19.45 7.33
CA LYS A 184 21.21 20.69 7.04
C LYS A 184 19.73 20.59 7.42
N ASN A 185 19.07 19.50 7.03
CA ASN A 185 17.65 19.28 7.36
C ASN A 185 17.43 19.14 8.87
N VAL A 186 18.38 18.57 9.59
CA VAL A 186 18.34 18.46 11.05
C VAL A 186 18.48 19.84 11.70
N SER A 187 19.42 20.67 11.24
CA SER A 187 19.58 22.03 11.77
C SER A 187 18.37 22.93 11.51
N GLU A 188 17.68 22.73 10.38
CA GLU A 188 16.49 23.50 9.99
C GLU A 188 15.18 22.89 10.56
N ASN A 189 15.27 21.82 11.36
CA ASN A 189 14.14 21.05 11.88
C ASN A 189 13.10 20.65 10.81
N SER A 190 13.59 20.38 9.59
CA SER A 190 12.78 20.16 8.38
C SER A 190 12.91 18.71 7.87
N GLN A 191 13.02 17.77 8.79
CA GLN A 191 13.31 16.37 8.48
C GLN A 191 12.08 15.69 7.86
N ASP A 192 12.21 15.19 6.63
CA ASP A 192 11.16 14.47 5.94
C ASP A 192 11.60 13.04 5.60
N TYR A 193 11.27 12.11 6.50
CA TYR A 193 11.50 10.67 6.30
C TYR A 193 10.42 10.00 5.47
N GLN A 194 9.43 10.76 5.02
CA GLN A 194 8.26 10.27 4.33
C GLN A 194 8.38 10.39 2.82
N HIS A 195 9.42 11.05 2.29
CA HIS A 195 9.63 11.30 0.86
C HIS A 195 11.07 11.01 0.39
N GLY A 196 11.20 10.70 -0.90
CA GLY A 196 12.49 10.52 -1.58
C GLY A 196 13.40 9.47 -0.95
N ILE A 197 14.71 9.71 -1.07
CA ILE A 197 15.77 8.81 -0.60
C ILE A 197 15.71 8.56 0.90
N PHE A 198 15.19 9.52 1.69
CA PHE A 198 15.03 9.36 3.14
C PHE A 198 14.02 8.28 3.53
N GLN A 199 13.22 7.75 2.59
CA GLN A 199 12.38 6.57 2.84
C GLN A 199 13.16 5.26 3.00
N SER A 200 14.44 5.22 2.59
CA SER A 200 15.27 4.03 2.57
C SER A 200 15.34 3.32 3.93
N ILE A 201 15.19 2.00 3.89
CA ILE A 201 15.49 1.12 5.02
C ILE A 201 17.01 1.18 5.27
N GLY A 202 17.42 1.46 6.50
CA GLY A 202 18.83 1.57 6.89
C GLY A 202 19.20 2.95 7.42
N PHE A 203 18.56 4.03 6.96
CA PHE A 203 18.90 5.36 7.45
C PHE A 203 18.11 5.76 8.69
N LYS A 204 16.79 5.59 8.67
CA LYS A 204 15.89 6.02 9.74
C LYS A 204 16.17 5.29 11.04
N GLU A 205 16.53 4.02 10.94
CA GLU A 205 16.83 3.14 12.06
C GLU A 205 18.07 3.61 12.83
N PHE A 206 19.01 4.29 12.17
CA PHE A 206 20.23 4.84 12.76
C PHE A 206 20.16 6.35 12.98
N HIS A 207 19.00 6.99 12.75
CA HIS A 207 18.89 8.45 12.83
C HIS A 207 19.33 9.00 14.20
N GLU A 208 18.82 8.41 15.29
CA GLU A 208 19.17 8.80 16.67
C GLU A 208 20.67 8.62 16.94
N TYR A 209 21.27 7.55 16.43
CA TYR A 209 22.71 7.28 16.55
C TYR A 209 23.54 8.36 15.83
N LEU A 210 23.16 8.71 14.60
CA LEU A 210 23.89 9.65 13.76
C LEU A 210 23.84 11.10 14.30
N ILE A 211 22.70 11.56 14.82
CA ILE A 211 22.57 12.94 15.35
C ILE A 211 23.26 13.17 16.70
N THR A 212 23.45 12.09 17.47
CA THR A 212 24.07 12.10 18.80
C THR A 212 25.55 11.72 18.78
N GLU A 213 26.09 11.37 17.61
CA GLU A 213 27.49 11.05 17.43
C GLU A 213 28.38 12.23 17.87
N GLY A 214 29.34 11.96 18.76
CA GLY A 214 30.22 12.97 19.36
C GLY A 214 29.60 13.83 20.48
N LYS A 215 28.31 13.66 20.81
CA LYS A 215 27.59 14.43 21.85
C LYS A 215 27.18 13.59 23.07
N CYS A 216 27.28 12.27 22.98
CA CYS A 216 26.90 11.34 24.05
C CYS A 216 28.09 10.51 24.54
N THR A 217 27.90 9.82 25.67
CA THR A 217 28.92 8.89 26.20
C THR A 217 29.09 7.69 25.28
N LEU A 218 30.26 7.05 25.33
CA LEU A 218 30.55 5.86 24.53
C LEU A 218 29.54 4.73 24.78
N GLU A 219 29.10 4.57 26.03
CA GLU A 219 28.09 3.57 26.40
C GLU A 219 26.74 3.84 25.73
N THR A 220 26.25 5.07 25.81
CA THR A 220 24.99 5.47 25.16
C THR A 220 25.08 5.32 23.64
N SER A 221 26.21 5.70 23.04
CA SER A 221 26.44 5.53 21.59
C SER A 221 26.35 4.05 21.17
N ASN A 222 26.99 3.15 21.93
CA ASN A 222 26.94 1.71 21.67
C ASN A 222 25.53 1.12 21.83
N GLN A 223 24.75 1.60 22.80
CA GLN A 223 23.35 1.20 22.98
C GLN A 223 22.49 1.64 21.79
N LEU A 224 22.63 2.88 21.33
CA LEU A 224 21.92 3.38 20.15
C LEU A 224 22.30 2.63 18.87
N LEU A 225 23.58 2.28 18.72
CA LEU A 225 24.04 1.48 17.59
C LEU A 225 23.38 0.10 17.59
N LYS A 226 23.37 -0.62 18.72
CA LYS A 226 22.68 -1.92 18.84
C LYS A 226 21.19 -1.80 18.53
N LYS A 227 20.53 -0.79 19.08
CA LYS A 227 19.11 -0.49 18.81
C LYS A 227 18.87 -0.28 17.31
N GLY A 228 19.74 0.46 16.62
CA GLY A 228 19.65 0.69 15.18
C GLY A 228 19.81 -0.59 14.36
N ILE A 229 20.77 -1.45 14.72
CA ILE A 229 20.99 -2.74 14.05
C ILE A 229 19.78 -3.67 14.21
N GLU A 230 19.25 -3.80 15.43
CA GLU A 230 18.06 -4.61 15.70
C GLU A 230 16.83 -4.08 14.95
N ALA A 231 16.64 -2.76 14.94
CA ALA A 231 15.57 -2.12 14.18
C ALA A 231 15.71 -2.40 12.67
N LEU A 232 16.93 -2.30 12.11
CA LEU A 232 17.20 -2.60 10.70
C LEU A 232 16.87 -4.05 10.36
N LYS A 233 17.28 -5.02 11.19
CA LYS A 233 16.93 -6.44 11.02
C LYS A 233 15.41 -6.63 11.02
N GLN A 234 14.71 -6.04 11.99
CA GLN A 234 13.25 -6.14 12.08
C GLN A 234 12.52 -5.50 10.88
N VAL A 235 12.93 -4.32 10.44
CA VAL A 235 12.33 -3.63 9.28
C VAL A 235 12.58 -4.42 8.00
N THR A 236 13.77 -4.98 7.82
CA THR A 236 14.11 -5.83 6.67
C THR A 236 13.23 -7.09 6.60
N LYS A 237 13.03 -7.78 7.72
CA LYS A 237 12.09 -8.92 7.81
C LYS A 237 10.66 -8.52 7.49
N ARG A 238 10.17 -7.41 8.07
CA ARG A 238 8.83 -6.87 7.77
C ARG A 238 8.66 -6.54 6.29
N TYR A 239 9.68 -5.96 5.67
CA TYR A 239 9.69 -5.63 4.25
C TYR A 239 9.64 -6.89 3.38
N ALA A 240 10.46 -7.91 3.66
CA ALA A 240 10.42 -9.20 2.96
C ALA A 240 9.03 -9.86 3.04
N ARG A 241 8.43 -9.89 4.23
CA ARG A 241 7.06 -10.43 4.43
C ARG A 241 6.00 -9.63 3.68
N LYS A 242 6.15 -8.30 3.62
CA LYS A 242 5.26 -7.41 2.85
C LYS A 242 5.37 -7.67 1.34
N GLN A 243 6.59 -7.86 0.82
CA GLN A 243 6.83 -8.21 -0.58
C GLN A 243 6.18 -9.55 -0.94
N ASN A 244 6.41 -10.59 -0.12
CA ASN A 244 5.79 -11.91 -0.35
C ASN A 244 4.26 -11.83 -0.30
N ARG A 245 3.69 -11.09 0.66
CA ARG A 245 2.25 -10.86 0.73
C ARG A 245 1.73 -10.12 -0.50
N TRP A 246 2.48 -9.13 -1.00
CA TRP A 246 2.11 -8.40 -2.21
C TRP A 246 2.11 -9.31 -3.44
N VAL A 247 3.16 -10.13 -3.65
CA VAL A 247 3.21 -11.08 -4.76
C VAL A 247 2.04 -12.07 -4.69
N LYS A 248 1.81 -12.68 -3.51
CA LYS A 248 0.68 -13.59 -3.29
C LYS A 248 -0.65 -12.92 -3.61
N ASN A 249 -0.93 -11.75 -3.06
CA ASN A 249 -2.22 -11.08 -3.24
C ASN A 249 -2.42 -10.50 -4.65
N ARG A 250 -1.35 -10.02 -5.30
CA ARG A 250 -1.43 -9.33 -6.59
C ARG A 250 -1.44 -10.30 -7.76
N PHE A 251 -0.62 -11.35 -7.73
CA PHE A 251 -0.44 -12.26 -8.86
C PHE A 251 -1.05 -13.65 -8.62
N LEU A 252 -0.99 -14.20 -7.40
CA LEU A 252 -1.41 -15.59 -7.16
C LEU A 252 -2.87 -15.73 -6.73
N SER A 253 -3.34 -14.85 -5.84
CA SER A 253 -4.69 -14.86 -5.28
C SER A 253 -5.69 -14.08 -6.13
N ARG A 254 -5.28 -13.37 -7.17
CA ARG A 254 -6.23 -12.70 -8.09
C ARG A 254 -5.84 -12.98 -9.53
N PRO A 255 -5.84 -14.25 -9.98
CA PRO A 255 -5.52 -14.56 -11.36
C PRO A 255 -6.68 -14.10 -12.25
N GLY A 256 -6.66 -12.83 -12.66
CA GLY A 256 -7.43 -12.40 -13.82
C GLY A 256 -6.85 -13.04 -15.09
N PRO A 257 -7.60 -13.11 -16.20
CA PRO A 257 -7.14 -13.69 -17.47
C PRO A 257 -5.85 -13.04 -18.01
N ILE A 258 -5.50 -11.86 -17.50
CA ILE A 258 -4.39 -11.02 -17.94
C ILE A 258 -3.16 -11.17 -17.04
N VAL A 259 -3.28 -11.90 -15.92
CA VAL A 259 -2.11 -12.14 -15.07
C VAL A 259 -1.18 -13.13 -15.78
N PRO A 260 0.08 -12.77 -16.07
CA PRO A 260 1.02 -13.70 -16.67
C PRO A 260 1.23 -14.92 -15.77
N PRO A 261 1.54 -16.09 -16.34
CA PRO A 261 1.85 -17.27 -15.55
C PRO A 261 3.03 -16.99 -14.62
N VAL A 262 2.85 -17.33 -13.34
CA VAL A 262 3.87 -17.20 -12.30
C VAL A 262 4.45 -18.57 -12.00
N TYR A 263 5.75 -18.73 -12.17
CA TYR A 263 6.48 -19.95 -11.85
C TYR A 263 7.26 -19.76 -10.57
N GLY A 264 7.00 -20.59 -9.56
CA GLY A 264 7.75 -20.53 -8.30
C GLY A 264 9.08 -21.26 -8.41
N LEU A 265 10.11 -20.64 -7.83
CA LEU A 265 11.44 -21.21 -7.67
C LEU A 265 11.78 -21.19 -6.18
N GLU A 266 12.05 -22.36 -5.62
CA GLU A 266 12.30 -22.51 -4.19
C GLU A 266 13.78 -22.22 -3.85
N VAL A 267 14.00 -21.30 -2.90
CA VAL A 267 15.33 -20.83 -2.49
C VAL A 267 15.61 -21.15 -1.01
N SER A 268 15.08 -22.27 -0.51
CA SER A 268 15.28 -22.69 0.87
C SER A 268 16.74 -23.03 1.16
N ASP A 269 17.40 -23.80 0.27
CA ASP A 269 18.81 -24.19 0.39
C ASP A 269 19.67 -23.56 -0.72
N VAL A 270 20.66 -22.76 -0.33
CA VAL A 270 21.58 -22.09 -1.27
C VAL A 270 22.54 -23.09 -1.92
N SER A 271 22.83 -24.21 -1.25
CA SER A 271 23.74 -25.25 -1.76
C SER A 271 23.18 -25.93 -3.01
N LYS A 272 21.85 -25.95 -3.15
CA LYS A 272 21.11 -26.55 -4.27
C LYS A 272 20.65 -25.52 -5.29
N TRP A 273 21.24 -24.32 -5.30
CA TRP A 273 20.82 -23.22 -6.18
C TRP A 273 20.76 -23.60 -7.66
N GLU A 274 21.75 -24.35 -8.15
CA GLU A 274 21.80 -24.76 -9.57
C GLU A 274 20.57 -25.61 -9.92
N GLU A 275 20.30 -26.65 -9.13
CA GLU A 275 19.22 -27.62 -9.36
C GLU A 275 17.82 -27.05 -9.05
N SER A 276 17.68 -26.25 -7.98
CA SER A 276 16.36 -25.82 -7.48
C SER A 276 15.89 -24.48 -8.06
N VAL A 277 16.81 -23.66 -8.58
CA VAL A 277 16.51 -22.31 -9.09
C VAL A 277 16.97 -22.13 -10.52
N LEU A 278 18.26 -22.34 -10.81
CA LEU A 278 18.83 -21.93 -12.09
C LEU A 278 18.39 -22.83 -13.26
N GLU A 279 18.52 -24.14 -13.12
CA GLU A 279 18.12 -25.10 -14.17
C GLU A 279 16.63 -24.99 -14.50
N PRO A 280 15.69 -24.98 -13.52
CA PRO A 280 14.27 -24.79 -13.81
C PRO A 280 13.99 -23.42 -14.45
N ALA A 281 14.65 -22.36 -14.01
CA ALA A 281 14.49 -21.03 -14.61
C ALA A 281 14.93 -21.01 -16.07
N LEU A 282 16.06 -21.64 -16.40
CA LEU A 282 16.54 -21.74 -17.78
C LEU A 282 15.58 -22.53 -18.65
N GLU A 283 15.09 -23.67 -18.17
CA GLU A 283 14.12 -24.50 -18.91
C GLU A 283 12.83 -23.71 -19.22
N ILE A 284 12.30 -23.00 -18.22
CA ILE A 284 11.12 -22.16 -18.38
C ILE A 284 11.38 -21.08 -19.42
N VAL A 285 12.43 -20.27 -19.26
CA VAL A 285 12.70 -19.15 -20.17
C VAL A 285 13.00 -19.64 -21.59
N GLN A 286 13.76 -20.71 -21.76
CA GLN A 286 14.03 -21.31 -23.07
C GLN A 286 12.75 -21.79 -23.75
N SER A 287 11.83 -22.40 -23.00
CA SER A 287 10.51 -22.80 -23.51
C SER A 287 9.74 -21.59 -24.04
N PHE A 288 9.74 -20.48 -23.29
CA PHE A 288 9.11 -19.22 -23.72
C PHE A 288 9.77 -18.61 -24.97
N ILE A 289 11.10 -18.64 -25.07
CA ILE A 289 11.84 -18.18 -26.26
C ILE A 289 11.45 -19.02 -27.50
N GLN A 290 11.27 -20.32 -27.31
CA GLN A 290 10.93 -21.26 -28.40
C GLN A 290 9.43 -21.29 -28.73
N GLY A 291 8.59 -20.62 -27.95
CA GLY A 291 7.13 -20.67 -28.08
C GLY A 291 6.49 -21.99 -27.63
N ARG A 292 7.18 -22.75 -26.77
CA ARG A 292 6.69 -23.99 -26.17
C ARG A 292 6.16 -23.72 -24.75
N LYS A 293 5.23 -24.56 -24.28
CA LYS A 293 4.80 -24.51 -22.87
C LYS A 293 5.88 -25.17 -22.01
N PRO A 294 6.33 -24.54 -20.91
CA PRO A 294 7.27 -25.16 -19.97
C PRO A 294 6.70 -26.43 -19.33
N THR A 295 7.58 -27.33 -18.88
CA THR A 295 7.20 -28.51 -18.10
C THR A 295 6.67 -28.13 -16.72
N ALA A 296 7.23 -27.08 -16.12
CA ALA A 296 6.80 -26.55 -14.83
C ALA A 296 5.36 -26.03 -14.87
N THR A 297 4.59 -26.28 -13.83
CA THR A 297 3.22 -25.78 -13.69
C THR A 297 3.21 -24.40 -13.01
N PRO A 298 2.45 -23.42 -13.54
CA PRO A 298 2.32 -22.13 -12.88
C PRO A 298 1.65 -22.26 -11.51
N ILE A 299 2.16 -21.52 -10.52
CA ILE A 299 1.56 -21.45 -9.19
C ILE A 299 0.23 -20.71 -9.26
N LYS A 300 -0.80 -21.31 -8.67
CA LYS A 300 -2.11 -20.68 -8.45
C LYS A 300 -2.46 -20.83 -6.97
N MET A 301 -2.99 -19.77 -6.38
CA MET A 301 -3.56 -19.84 -5.03
C MET A 301 -5.08 -19.82 -5.11
N PRO A 302 -5.79 -20.59 -4.26
CA PRO A 302 -7.24 -20.52 -4.19
C PRO A 302 -7.66 -19.10 -3.79
N TYR A 303 -8.55 -18.52 -4.59
CA TYR A 303 -9.17 -17.24 -4.30
C TYR A 303 -10.61 -17.47 -3.87
N ASN A 304 -10.99 -16.90 -2.74
CA ASN A 304 -12.38 -16.88 -2.34
C ASN A 304 -13.07 -15.67 -2.98
N GLU A 305 -13.84 -15.90 -4.05
CA GLU A 305 -14.58 -14.86 -4.75
C GLU A 305 -15.68 -14.22 -3.90
N ALA A 306 -16.17 -14.91 -2.87
CA ALA A 306 -17.27 -14.46 -2.03
C ALA A 306 -16.89 -13.37 -1.00
N GLU A 307 -15.59 -13.11 -0.78
CA GLU A 307 -15.13 -12.15 0.23
C GLU A 307 -14.92 -10.76 -0.38
N ASN A 308 -15.85 -9.82 -0.12
CA ASN A 308 -15.67 -8.43 -0.56
C ASN A 308 -14.69 -7.70 0.37
N LYS A 309 -13.45 -7.55 -0.09
CA LYS A 309 -12.37 -6.84 0.63
C LYS A 309 -12.46 -5.30 0.53
N ARG A 310 -13.48 -4.77 -0.12
CA ARG A 310 -13.63 -3.34 -0.41
C ARG A 310 -14.99 -2.78 0.04
N SER A 311 -15.80 -3.55 0.74
CA SER A 311 -17.03 -3.06 1.35
C SER A 311 -16.71 -2.00 2.40
N TYR A 312 -17.57 -0.99 2.50
CA TYR A 312 -17.43 0.10 3.45
C TYR A 312 -18.42 -0.10 4.59
N HIS A 313 -17.91 -0.16 5.82
CA HIS A 313 -18.73 -0.32 7.03
C HIS A 313 -18.39 0.77 8.05
N LEU A 314 -19.40 1.41 8.63
CA LEU A 314 -19.27 2.36 9.72
C LEU A 314 -19.81 1.73 11.01
N CYS A 315 -19.02 1.72 12.07
CA CYS A 315 -19.49 1.36 13.40
C CYS A 315 -19.82 2.62 14.21
N ASP A 316 -21.11 2.94 14.35
CA ASP A 316 -21.56 4.11 15.12
C ASP A 316 -21.16 4.03 16.60
N LEU A 317 -21.04 2.82 17.15
CA LEU A 317 -20.69 2.62 18.57
C LEU A 317 -19.22 2.90 18.87
N CYS A 318 -18.35 2.58 17.92
CA CYS A 318 -16.91 2.74 18.05
C CYS A 318 -16.38 3.98 17.33
N ASP A 319 -17.23 4.65 16.55
CA ASP A 319 -16.88 5.74 15.62
C ASP A 319 -15.69 5.35 14.74
N ARG A 320 -15.80 4.20 14.07
CA ARG A 320 -14.72 3.61 13.25
C ARG A 320 -15.23 3.17 11.89
N ILE A 321 -14.44 3.52 10.88
CA ILE A 321 -14.60 3.04 9.51
C ILE A 321 -13.81 1.76 9.34
N ILE A 322 -14.44 0.73 8.75
CA ILE A 322 -13.84 -0.57 8.50
C ILE A 322 -14.10 -0.94 7.06
N ILE A 323 -13.02 -1.28 6.35
CA ILE A 323 -13.07 -1.69 4.96
C ILE A 323 -12.92 -3.21 4.88
N GLY A 324 -13.88 -3.89 4.26
CA GLY A 324 -13.91 -5.33 4.05
C GLY A 324 -14.85 -6.09 4.99
N ASP A 325 -15.54 -7.09 4.45
CA ASP A 325 -16.57 -7.84 5.18
C ASP A 325 -15.97 -8.71 6.30
N ARG A 326 -14.80 -9.28 6.07
CA ARG A 326 -14.12 -10.09 7.10
C ARG A 326 -13.62 -9.23 8.23
N GLU A 327 -13.01 -8.09 7.92
CA GLU A 327 -12.53 -7.13 8.89
C GLU A 327 -13.70 -6.58 9.73
N TRP A 328 -14.84 -6.32 9.10
CA TRP A 328 -16.09 -5.96 9.78
C TRP A 328 -16.61 -7.07 10.70
N ALA A 329 -16.70 -8.30 10.21
CA ALA A 329 -17.13 -9.45 11.01
C ALA A 329 -16.20 -9.71 12.21
N ALA A 330 -14.89 -9.51 12.03
CA ALA A 330 -13.91 -9.59 13.10
C ALA A 330 -14.06 -8.43 14.11
N HIS A 331 -14.36 -7.23 13.64
CA HIS A 331 -14.59 -6.07 14.50
C HIS A 331 -15.80 -6.26 15.41
N ILE A 332 -16.95 -6.68 14.88
CA ILE A 332 -18.17 -6.91 15.68
C ILE A 332 -17.90 -7.92 16.81
N LYS A 333 -17.08 -8.95 16.53
CA LYS A 333 -16.70 -9.99 17.51
C LYS A 333 -15.55 -9.57 18.43
N SER A 334 -14.96 -8.40 18.22
CA SER A 334 -13.78 -7.96 18.98
C SER A 334 -14.12 -7.59 20.43
N LYS A 335 -13.20 -7.84 21.35
CA LYS A 335 -13.34 -7.45 22.76
C LYS A 335 -13.59 -5.94 22.91
N SER A 336 -12.95 -5.13 22.07
CA SER A 336 -13.13 -3.67 22.08
C SER A 336 -14.57 -3.28 21.77
N HIS A 337 -15.14 -3.83 20.70
CA HIS A 337 -16.52 -3.54 20.29
C HIS A 337 -17.53 -4.05 21.33
N LEU A 338 -17.35 -5.29 21.82
CA LEU A 338 -18.20 -5.88 22.85
C LEU A 338 -18.16 -5.10 24.17
N ASN A 339 -17.00 -4.56 24.55
CA ASN A 339 -16.88 -3.71 25.75
C ASN A 339 -17.59 -2.36 25.57
N GLN A 340 -17.47 -1.75 24.39
CA GLN A 340 -18.16 -0.51 24.07
C GLN A 340 -19.68 -0.69 24.05
N LEU A 341 -20.16 -1.81 23.48
CA LEU A 341 -21.56 -2.24 23.56
C LEU A 341 -22.05 -2.37 25.00
N LYS A 342 -21.28 -3.06 25.86
CA LYS A 342 -21.61 -3.20 27.28
C LYS A 342 -21.65 -1.85 28.00
N LYS A 343 -20.69 -0.97 27.72
CA LYS A 343 -20.65 0.40 28.29
C LYS A 343 -21.89 1.20 27.89
N ARG A 344 -22.29 1.13 26.61
CA ARG A 344 -23.48 1.85 26.13
C ARG A 344 -24.76 1.33 26.77
N ARG A 345 -24.94 0.00 26.84
CA ARG A 345 -26.09 -0.61 27.51
C ARG A 345 -26.21 -0.19 28.98
N ARG A 346 -25.09 -0.07 29.71
CA ARG A 346 -25.10 0.43 31.10
C ARG A 346 -25.58 1.88 31.16
N LEU A 347 -25.03 2.75 30.31
CA LEU A 347 -25.44 4.16 30.25
C LEU A 347 -26.93 4.32 29.89
N ASP A 348 -27.42 3.51 28.95
CA ASP A 348 -28.82 3.54 28.54
C ASP A 348 -29.74 3.02 29.69
N SER A 349 -29.33 1.97 30.42
CA SER A 349 -30.06 1.50 31.62
C SER A 349 -30.03 2.51 32.77
N ASP A 350 -28.90 3.17 33.01
CA ASP A 350 -28.76 4.21 34.03
C ASP A 350 -29.61 5.45 33.67
N ALA A 351 -29.71 5.78 32.38
CA ALA A 351 -30.57 6.86 31.89
C ALA A 351 -32.07 6.53 32.07
N VAL A 352 -32.49 5.29 31.78
CA VAL A 352 -33.88 4.85 32.00
C VAL A 352 -34.24 4.90 33.49
N ASN A 353 -33.36 4.40 34.36
CA ASN A 353 -33.56 4.45 35.81
C ASN A 353 -33.62 5.90 36.35
N THR A 354 -32.84 6.81 35.76
CA THR A 354 -32.86 8.23 36.11
C THR A 354 -34.18 8.89 35.72
N ILE A 355 -34.73 8.55 34.55
CA ILE A 355 -36.02 9.07 34.08
C ILE A 355 -37.18 8.55 34.94
N GLU A 356 -37.17 7.26 35.30
CA GLU A 356 -38.20 6.68 36.19
C GLU A 356 -38.17 7.32 37.59
N SER A 357 -36.97 7.62 38.12
CA SER A 357 -36.82 8.28 39.42
C SER A 357 -37.29 9.74 39.47
N GLN A 358 -37.35 10.43 38.33
CA GLN A 358 -37.85 11.81 38.24
C GLN A 358 -39.37 11.89 38.02
N SER A 359 -40.01 10.79 37.60
CA SER A 359 -41.47 10.73 37.39
C SER A 359 -42.29 10.38 38.63
N VAL A 360 -41.66 10.17 39.80
CA VAL A 360 -42.36 9.78 41.04
C VAL A 360 -41.98 10.71 42.20
N SER A 361 -42.74 11.79 42.40
CA SER A 361 -42.95 12.47 43.69
C SER A 361 -44.13 13.46 43.63
N PRO A 362 -44.84 13.71 44.74
CA PRO A 362 -46.30 13.58 44.77
C PRO A 362 -47.11 14.87 44.94
N ASP A 363 -48.36 14.73 44.51
CA ASP A 363 -49.52 15.62 44.55
C ASP A 363 -49.82 16.17 45.96
N HIS A 364 -50.01 17.49 46.09
CA HIS A 364 -50.65 18.08 47.27
C HIS A 364 -51.63 19.19 46.89
N ASN A 365 -52.90 18.80 46.87
CA ASN A 365 -54.11 19.61 46.84
C ASN A 365 -54.13 20.74 47.88
N LYS A 366 -54.46 21.96 47.44
CA LYS A 366 -55.17 22.98 48.23
C LYS A 366 -55.96 23.91 47.31
N GLU A 367 -57.26 23.64 47.21
CA GLU A 367 -58.34 24.55 46.77
C GLU A 367 -58.94 25.27 48.00
N PRO A 368 -59.94 26.21 47.91
CA PRO A 368 -60.47 26.98 46.77
C PRO A 368 -60.81 28.46 47.11
N LYS A 369 -61.27 29.24 46.10
CA LYS A 369 -62.29 30.35 46.10
C LYS A 369 -62.01 31.33 44.94
N GLU A 370 -62.93 31.94 44.20
CA GLU A 370 -64.40 31.95 44.10
C GLU A 370 -64.79 32.62 42.76
N LYS A 371 -65.76 32.05 42.02
CA LYS A 371 -66.82 32.65 41.17
C LYS A 371 -66.57 33.87 40.25
N GLY A 372 -67.05 33.71 38.99
CA GLY A 372 -67.96 34.70 38.37
C GLY A 372 -67.62 35.18 36.95
N SER A 373 -68.30 34.62 35.94
CA SER A 373 -68.37 34.98 34.51
C SER A 373 -69.07 36.36 34.25
N PRO A 374 -69.43 36.73 32.99
CA PRO A 374 -68.61 37.01 31.80
C PRO A 374 -68.93 38.41 31.17
N GLY A 375 -68.10 38.90 30.25
CA GLY A 375 -68.39 40.09 29.44
C GLY A 375 -67.98 39.88 27.98
N GLN A 376 -68.96 39.92 27.09
CA GLN A 376 -68.83 39.89 25.63
C GLN A 376 -68.34 41.24 25.08
N ASN A 377 -67.50 41.24 24.04
CA ASN A 377 -67.83 41.80 22.72
C ASN A 377 -66.61 41.80 21.77
N ASP A 378 -66.78 41.09 20.66
CA ASP A 378 -66.51 41.47 19.27
C ASP A 378 -65.39 42.48 18.97
N GLN A 379 -64.42 42.09 18.13
CA GLN A 379 -64.52 42.37 16.69
C GLN A 379 -63.51 41.57 15.84
N GLU A 380 -64.05 40.99 14.77
CA GLU A 380 -63.35 40.35 13.66
C GLU A 380 -62.37 41.29 12.94
N LEU A 381 -61.28 40.73 12.39
CA LEU A 381 -60.99 40.87 10.97
C LEU A 381 -59.99 39.81 10.48
N LYS A 382 -60.55 38.90 9.67
CA LYS A 382 -59.93 38.02 8.66
C LYS A 382 -58.89 38.81 7.84
N CYS A 383 -57.85 38.21 7.26
CA CYS A 383 -57.99 37.21 6.22
C CYS A 383 -56.66 36.51 5.90
N SER A 384 -56.72 35.18 5.91
CA SER A 384 -56.00 34.24 5.05
C SER A 384 -56.27 34.57 3.57
N VAL A 385 -55.50 34.09 2.58
CA VAL A 385 -55.31 32.68 2.18
C VAL A 385 -54.01 32.58 1.40
#